data_AF-A0A507BIM8-F1
#
_entry.id   AF-A0A507BIM8-F1
#
_cell.length_a   1.000
_cell.length_b   1.000
_cell.length_c   1.000
_cell.angle_alpha   90.00
_cell.angle_beta   90.00
_cell.angle_gamma   90.00
#
_symmetry.space_group_name_H-M   'P 1'
#
loop_
_entity.id
_entity.type
_entity.pdbx_description
1 polymer ?
#
loop_
_entity_poly.entity_id
_entity_poly.type
_entity_poly.pdbx_seq_one_letter_code
_entity_poly.pdbx_strand_id
1 'polypeptide(L)'
;MYHQRDVNLKGMEIEESTDCLLSDFEVLELLKKTRAHRNIAPEFADLNTVETEVLKYLENKPAASQTHEDVDKFMNSPITSKFELTEAEVLQLLNWRPTSTLELVLYVSDLETRFTAEQQQEMLKLIKELLPPPPAPEE
;
A
#
# COMPACT_ATOMS: atom_id res chain seq x y z
N MET A 1 -22.86 10.72 34.92
CA MET A 1 -22.84 9.24 34.90
C MET A 1 -22.54 8.79 33.47
N TYR A 2 -21.27 8.68 33.11
CA TYR A 2 -20.89 8.06 31.85
C TYR A 2 -20.84 6.56 32.08
N HIS A 3 -21.78 5.83 31.50
CA HIS A 3 -21.70 4.37 31.41
C HIS A 3 -20.61 4.06 30.38
N GLN A 4 -19.41 3.81 30.87
CA GLN A 4 -18.38 3.09 30.15
C GLN A 4 -19.00 1.72 29.82
N ARG A 5 -19.40 1.52 28.57
CA ARG A 5 -19.79 0.18 28.10
C ARG A 5 -18.50 -0.63 28.07
N ASP A 6 -18.27 -1.42 29.10
CA ASP A 6 -17.28 -2.50 29.06
C ASP A 6 -17.65 -3.41 27.89
N VAL A 7 -16.96 -3.25 26.75
CA VAL A 7 -17.03 -4.22 25.67
C VAL A 7 -16.42 -5.49 26.25
N ASN A 8 -17.26 -6.50 26.49
CA ASN A 8 -16.83 -7.77 27.05
C ASN A 8 -15.99 -8.51 26.00
N LEU A 9 -14.69 -8.23 25.96
CA LEU A 9 -13.70 -8.88 25.10
C LEU A 9 -13.35 -10.32 25.54
N LYS A 10 -14.05 -10.89 26.55
CA LYS A 10 -13.86 -12.30 26.91
C LYS A 10 -14.39 -13.20 25.79
N GLY A 11 -13.50 -13.55 24.87
CA GLY A 11 -13.77 -14.48 23.76
C GLY A 11 -13.16 -14.08 22.42
N MET A 12 -12.50 -12.92 22.30
CA MET A 12 -11.76 -12.59 21.08
C MET A 12 -10.33 -13.12 21.19
N GLU A 13 -9.97 -14.03 20.29
CA GLU A 13 -8.60 -14.54 20.13
C GLU A 13 -8.13 -14.33 18.69
N ILE A 14 -6.82 -14.22 18.51
CA ILE A 14 -6.19 -14.12 17.19
C ILE A 14 -5.95 -15.55 16.72
N GLU A 15 -6.69 -16.01 15.71
CA GLU A 15 -6.44 -17.31 15.07
C GLU A 15 -5.22 -17.23 14.14
N GLU A 16 -5.16 -16.19 13.31
CA GLU A 16 -4.07 -15.91 12.39
C GLU A 16 -3.67 -14.43 12.49
N SER A 17 -2.39 -14.18 12.78
CA SER A 17 -1.87 -12.81 12.93
C SER A 17 -1.65 -12.09 11.61
N THR A 18 -1.55 -12.85 10.51
CA THR A 18 -1.20 -12.37 9.17
C THR A 18 -1.93 -13.20 8.13
N ASP A 19 -3.17 -12.82 7.82
CA ASP A 19 -4.03 -13.52 6.85
C ASP A 19 -3.66 -13.15 5.40
N CYS A 20 -3.45 -11.86 5.12
CA CYS A 20 -3.08 -11.40 3.79
C CYS A 20 -2.25 -10.11 3.80
N LEU A 21 -1.61 -9.84 2.66
CA LEU A 21 -0.98 -8.55 2.36
C LEU A 21 -1.98 -7.66 1.62
N LEU A 22 -2.02 -6.38 2.00
CA LEU A 22 -2.84 -5.37 1.35
C LEU A 22 -1.94 -4.24 0.84
N SER A 23 -2.16 -3.83 -0.41
CA SER A 23 -1.53 -2.66 -1.00
C SER A 23 -2.09 -1.37 -0.44
N ASP A 24 -1.28 -0.31 -0.52
CA ASP A 24 -1.68 1.03 -0.12
C ASP A 24 -2.92 1.51 -0.91
N PHE A 25 -3.02 1.07 -2.18
CA PHE A 25 -4.18 1.31 -3.03
C PHE A 25 -5.45 0.63 -2.50
N GLU A 26 -5.39 -0.67 -2.16
CA GLU A 26 -6.55 -1.41 -1.64
C GLU A 26 -7.03 -0.82 -0.32
N VAL A 27 -6.11 -0.42 0.56
CA VAL A 27 -6.44 0.26 1.82
C VAL A 27 -7.11 1.61 1.54
N LEU A 28 -6.56 2.42 0.62
CA LEU A 28 -7.12 3.72 0.25
C LEU A 28 -8.55 3.59 -0.30
N GLU A 29 -8.76 2.66 -1.22
CA GLU A 29 -10.07 2.33 -1.81
C GLU A 29 -11.07 1.88 -0.75
N LEU A 30 -10.67 0.94 0.13
CA LEU A 30 -11.51 0.43 1.19
C LEU A 30 -11.96 1.54 2.15
N LEU A 31 -11.03 2.41 2.56
CA LEU A 31 -11.33 3.53 3.46
C LEU A 31 -12.27 4.54 2.80
N LYS A 32 -12.04 4.92 1.55
CA LYS A 32 -12.93 5.82 0.80
C LYS A 32 -14.34 5.27 0.69
N LYS A 33 -14.47 3.98 0.33
CA LYS A 33 -15.77 3.29 0.23
C LYS A 33 -16.47 3.19 1.58
N THR A 34 -15.74 2.82 2.64
CA THR A 34 -16.33 2.64 3.98
C THR A 34 -16.83 3.96 4.56
N ARG A 35 -16.03 5.03 4.41
CA ARG A 35 -16.37 6.36 4.93
C ARG A 35 -17.63 6.94 4.29
N ALA A 36 -17.89 6.66 3.01
CA ALA A 36 -19.09 7.11 2.31
C ALA A 36 -20.41 6.60 2.91
N HIS A 37 -20.37 5.48 3.65
CA HIS A 37 -21.55 4.82 4.20
C HIS A 37 -21.59 4.83 5.74
N ARG A 38 -20.70 5.57 6.40
CA ARG A 38 -20.52 5.48 7.85
C ARG A 38 -21.13 6.64 8.64
N ASN A 39 -21.53 6.34 9.87
CA ASN A 39 -21.86 7.33 10.88
C ASN A 39 -20.57 7.93 11.49
N ILE A 40 -20.46 9.25 11.44
CA ILE A 40 -19.35 10.05 12.01
C ILE A 40 -19.67 10.57 13.42
N ALA A 41 -20.55 9.87 14.15
CA ALA A 41 -20.93 10.24 15.50
C ALA A 41 -19.73 10.30 16.47
N PRO A 42 -19.80 11.12 17.54
CA PRO A 42 -18.70 11.29 18.50
C PRO A 42 -18.25 9.99 19.18
N GLU A 43 -19.11 8.98 19.28
CA GLU A 43 -18.77 7.64 19.79
C GLU A 43 -17.74 6.88 18.96
N PHE A 44 -17.46 7.33 17.73
CA PHE A 44 -16.43 6.78 16.83
C PHE A 44 -15.23 7.71 16.64
N ALA A 45 -15.01 8.66 17.56
CA ALA A 45 -13.96 9.67 17.43
C ALA A 45 -12.56 9.09 17.13
N ASP A 46 -12.11 8.09 17.90
CA ASP A 46 -10.78 7.48 17.71
C ASP A 46 -10.63 6.87 16.32
N LEU A 47 -11.67 6.18 15.86
CA LEU A 47 -11.70 5.54 14.55
C LEU A 47 -11.71 6.58 13.42
N ASN A 48 -12.48 7.67 13.59
CA ASN A 48 -12.49 8.78 12.64
C ASN A 48 -11.11 9.44 12.52
N THR A 49 -10.37 9.55 13.64
CA THR A 49 -9.00 10.06 13.64
C THR A 49 -8.07 9.14 12.88
N VAL A 50 -8.04 7.84 13.18
CA VAL A 50 -7.18 6.86 12.49
C VAL A 50 -7.47 6.88 10.98
N GLU A 51 -8.73 6.83 10.57
CA GLU A 51 -9.09 6.85 9.14
C GLU A 51 -8.66 8.15 8.45
N THR A 52 -8.83 9.30 9.11
CA THR A 52 -8.47 10.59 8.52
C THR A 52 -6.96 10.72 8.35
N GLU A 53 -6.17 10.31 9.34
CA GLU A 53 -4.71 10.35 9.24
C GLU A 53 -4.16 9.36 8.19
N VAL A 54 -4.73 8.15 8.11
CA VAL A 54 -4.34 7.17 7.09
C VAL A 54 -4.70 7.65 5.69
N LEU A 55 -5.90 8.19 5.49
CA LEU A 55 -6.30 8.77 4.19
C LEU A 55 -5.36 9.90 3.79
N LYS A 56 -5.08 10.84 4.69
CA LYS A 56 -4.16 11.95 4.44
C LYS A 56 -2.74 11.48 4.09
N TYR A 57 -2.28 10.42 4.74
CA TYR A 57 -0.99 9.81 4.42
C TYR A 57 -0.99 9.23 3.00
N LEU A 58 -1.99 8.41 2.65
CA LEU A 58 -2.06 7.69 1.37
C LEU A 58 -2.39 8.61 0.20
N GLU A 59 -3.12 9.71 0.41
CA GLU A 59 -3.43 10.73 -0.61
C GLU A 59 -2.18 11.43 -1.14
N ASN A 60 -1.07 11.41 -0.41
CA ASN A 60 0.23 11.95 -0.82
C ASN A 60 1.20 10.88 -1.33
N LYS A 61 0.72 9.66 -1.60
CA LYS A 61 1.52 8.50 -2.03
C LYS A 61 1.16 8.07 -3.46
N PRO A 62 2.00 7.23 -4.11
CA PRO A 62 1.68 6.69 -5.43
C PRO A 62 0.30 6.05 -5.54
N ALA A 63 -0.17 5.41 -4.46
CA ALA A 63 -1.52 4.82 -4.35
C ALA A 63 -2.66 5.78 -4.74
N ALA A 64 -2.52 7.09 -4.50
CA ALA A 64 -3.54 8.08 -4.84
C ALA A 64 -3.74 8.28 -6.34
N SER A 65 -2.70 8.02 -7.15
CA SER A 65 -2.76 8.13 -8.61
C SER A 65 -3.13 6.81 -9.31
N GLN A 66 -3.08 5.68 -8.58
CA GLN A 66 -3.29 4.35 -9.14
C GLN A 66 -4.78 4.06 -9.39
N THR A 67 -5.03 3.15 -10.32
CA THR A 67 -6.34 2.56 -10.61
C THR A 67 -6.28 1.03 -10.47
N HIS A 68 -7.44 0.38 -10.40
CA HIS A 68 -7.52 -1.10 -10.46
C HIS A 68 -6.79 -1.66 -11.67
N GLU A 69 -6.91 -1.00 -12.82
CA GLU A 69 -6.25 -1.43 -14.05
C GLU A 69 -4.72 -1.35 -13.94
N ASP A 70 -4.18 -0.32 -13.26
CA ASP A 70 -2.74 -0.19 -13.04
C ASP A 70 -2.21 -1.29 -12.12
N VAL A 71 -2.92 -1.58 -11.03
CA VAL A 71 -2.56 -2.63 -10.07
C VAL A 71 -2.62 -4.00 -10.75
N ASP A 72 -3.71 -4.30 -11.46
CA ASP A 72 -3.87 -5.56 -12.18
C ASP A 72 -2.78 -5.75 -13.24
N LYS A 73 -2.49 -4.70 -14.03
CA LYS A 73 -1.40 -4.76 -15.01
C LYS A 73 -0.06 -4.98 -14.35
N PHE A 74 0.22 -4.31 -13.24
CA PHE A 74 1.48 -4.47 -12.50
C PHE A 74 1.64 -5.90 -11.98
N MET A 75 0.61 -6.45 -11.32
CA MET A 75 0.63 -7.79 -10.74
C MET A 75 0.75 -8.90 -11.79
N ASN A 76 0.18 -8.68 -12.98
CA ASN A 76 0.27 -9.61 -14.12
C ASN A 76 1.44 -9.30 -15.09
N SER A 77 2.30 -8.35 -14.76
CA SER A 77 3.42 -7.97 -15.63
C SER A 77 4.63 -8.90 -15.44
N PRO A 78 5.61 -8.86 -16.36
CA PRO A 78 6.85 -9.61 -16.18
C PRO A 78 7.62 -9.27 -14.90
N ILE A 79 7.32 -8.17 -14.20
CA ILE A 79 8.02 -7.83 -12.96
C ILE A 79 7.86 -8.89 -11.87
N THR A 80 6.69 -9.56 -11.82
CA THR A 80 6.35 -10.55 -10.79
C THR A 80 6.86 -11.95 -11.12
N SER A 81 7.19 -12.24 -12.38
CA SER A 81 7.60 -13.58 -12.82
C SER A 81 9.04 -13.66 -13.34
N LYS A 82 9.61 -12.55 -13.83
CA LYS A 82 10.95 -12.51 -14.44
C LYS A 82 12.05 -12.29 -13.41
N PHE A 83 11.75 -11.50 -12.39
CA PHE A 83 12.67 -11.23 -11.29
C PHE A 83 12.26 -12.09 -10.10
N GLU A 84 13.22 -12.73 -9.45
CA GLU A 84 12.98 -13.55 -8.26
C GLU A 84 12.71 -12.65 -7.04
N LEU A 85 11.66 -11.83 -7.10
CA LEU A 85 11.20 -10.95 -6.03
C LEU A 85 10.26 -11.71 -5.09
N THR A 86 10.32 -11.40 -3.80
CA THR A 86 9.31 -11.89 -2.84
C THR A 86 8.01 -11.11 -2.98
N GLU A 87 6.90 -11.66 -2.49
CA GLU A 87 5.59 -10.97 -2.48
C GLU A 87 5.67 -9.62 -1.75
N ALA A 88 6.42 -9.55 -0.65
CA ALA A 88 6.65 -8.32 0.08
C ALA A 88 7.43 -7.30 -0.76
N GLU A 89 8.46 -7.71 -1.51
CA GLU A 89 9.20 -6.81 -2.39
C GLU A 89 8.31 -6.29 -3.52
N VAL A 90 7.52 -7.16 -4.16
CA VAL A 90 6.54 -6.75 -5.19
C VAL A 90 5.56 -5.71 -4.62
N LEU A 91 5.04 -5.96 -3.42
CA LEU A 91 4.15 -5.03 -2.72
C LEU A 91 4.83 -3.68 -2.44
N GLN A 92 6.09 -3.68 -1.99
CA GLN A 92 6.84 -2.44 -1.76
C GLN A 92 7.05 -1.66 -3.07
N LEU A 93 7.36 -2.34 -4.18
CA LEU A 93 7.50 -1.69 -5.49
C LEU A 93 6.18 -1.06 -5.95
N LEU A 94 5.05 -1.75 -5.72
CA LEU A 94 3.72 -1.24 -6.02
C LEU A 94 3.37 0.00 -5.19
N ASN A 95 3.63 -0.03 -3.89
CA ASN A 95 3.29 1.06 -2.96
C ASN A 95 4.19 2.30 -3.16
N TRP A 96 5.49 2.10 -3.38
CA TRP A 96 6.47 3.19 -3.37
C TRP A 96 6.90 3.68 -4.75
N ARG A 97 6.68 2.88 -5.81
CA ARG A 97 6.98 3.25 -7.20
C ARG A 97 8.38 3.89 -7.37
N PRO A 98 9.48 3.18 -7.04
CA PRO A 98 10.82 3.74 -7.09
C PRO A 98 11.20 4.21 -8.49
N THR A 99 11.89 5.36 -8.55
CA THR A 99 12.26 6.01 -9.82
C THR A 99 13.75 5.97 -10.14
N SER A 100 14.56 5.53 -9.18
CA SER A 100 16.00 5.44 -9.27
C SER A 100 16.51 4.13 -8.68
N THR A 101 17.69 3.69 -9.10
CA THR A 101 18.34 2.50 -8.53
C THR A 101 18.61 2.68 -7.03
N LEU A 102 18.95 3.89 -6.59
CA LEU A 102 19.17 4.20 -5.18
C LEU A 102 17.91 3.96 -4.33
N GLU A 103 16.74 4.34 -4.84
CA GLU A 103 15.46 4.02 -4.17
C GLU A 103 15.17 2.53 -4.22
N LEU A 104 15.50 1.85 -5.31
CA LEU A 104 15.21 0.42 -5.48
C LEU A 104 15.90 -0.44 -4.40
N VAL A 105 17.11 -0.05 -3.96
CA VAL A 105 17.86 -0.72 -2.88
C VAL A 105 17.11 -0.68 -1.55
N LEU A 106 16.21 0.30 -1.34
CA LEU A 106 15.42 0.39 -0.11
C LEU A 106 14.29 -0.65 -0.05
N TYR A 107 13.84 -1.15 -1.20
CA TYR A 107 12.66 -2.01 -1.31
C TYR A 107 12.98 -3.44 -1.73
N VAL A 108 14.16 -3.68 -2.31
CA VAL A 108 14.62 -5.00 -2.75
C VAL A 108 15.90 -5.36 -2.00
N SER A 109 15.84 -6.42 -1.21
CA SER A 109 16.97 -6.86 -0.38
C SER A 109 18.13 -7.35 -1.24
N ASP A 110 19.36 -7.01 -0.85
CA ASP A 110 20.59 -7.45 -1.55
C ASP A 110 20.59 -7.19 -3.07
N LEU A 111 19.92 -6.11 -3.52
CA LEU A 111 19.66 -5.78 -4.92
C LEU A 111 20.89 -5.96 -5.83
N GLU A 112 22.03 -5.41 -5.42
CA GLU A 112 23.27 -5.40 -6.20
C GLU A 112 23.89 -6.79 -6.38
N THR A 113 23.58 -7.73 -5.49
CA THR A 113 24.08 -9.10 -5.56
C THR A 113 23.13 -10.02 -6.34
N ARG A 114 21.82 -9.75 -6.28
CA ARG A 114 20.77 -10.55 -6.93
C ARG A 114 20.54 -10.17 -8.39
N PHE A 115 20.74 -8.90 -8.75
CA PHE A 115 20.36 -8.39 -10.06
C PHE A 115 21.47 -7.56 -10.69
N THR A 116 21.72 -7.77 -11.99
CA THR A 116 22.69 -6.96 -12.75
C THR A 116 22.18 -5.52 -12.92
N ALA A 117 23.08 -4.60 -13.26
CA ALA A 117 22.70 -3.20 -13.52
C ALA A 117 21.63 -3.10 -14.62
N GLU A 118 21.70 -3.94 -15.66
CA GLU A 118 20.71 -3.98 -16.74
C GLU A 118 19.34 -4.45 -16.24
N GLN A 119 19.30 -5.48 -15.40
CA GLN A 119 18.05 -5.98 -14.79
C GLN A 119 17.41 -4.93 -13.88
N GLN A 120 18.22 -4.19 -13.11
CA GLN A 120 17.74 -3.10 -12.27
C GLN A 120 17.13 -1.96 -13.11
N GLN A 121 17.80 -1.57 -14.20
CA GLN A 121 17.25 -0.56 -15.13
C GLN A 121 15.97 -1.04 -15.81
N GLU A 122 15.88 -2.32 -16.17
CA GLU A 122 14.67 -2.91 -16.73
C GLU A 122 13.52 -2.89 -15.73
N MET A 123 13.77 -3.23 -14.47
CA MET A 123 12.77 -3.16 -13.39
C MET A 123 12.24 -1.73 -13.23
N LEU A 124 13.13 -0.73 -13.18
CA LEU A 124 12.73 0.68 -13.10
C LEU A 124 11.92 1.14 -14.32
N LYS A 125 12.25 0.64 -15.51
CA LYS A 125 11.51 0.93 -16.73
C LYS A 125 10.08 0.38 -16.63
N LEU A 126 9.93 -0.90 -16.27
CA LEU A 126 8.63 -1.54 -16.09
C LEU A 126 7.78 -0.80 -15.05
N ILE A 127 8.34 -0.46 -13.89
CA ILE A 127 7.64 0.30 -12.84
C ILE A 127 7.12 1.63 -13.38
N LYS A 128 7.92 2.37 -14.15
CA LYS A 128 7.53 3.68 -14.71
C LYS A 128 6.48 3.57 -15.80
N GLU A 129 6.50 2.49 -16.59
CA GLU A 129 5.54 2.24 -17.67
C GLU A 129 4.20 1.73 -17.16
N LEU A 130 4.20 0.95 -16.07
CA LEU A 130 3.01 0.30 -15.54
C LEU A 130 2.29 1.13 -14.47
N LEU A 131 3.02 1.95 -13.71
CA LEU A 131 2.44 2.71 -12.59
C LEU A 131 2.47 4.22 -12.86
N PRO A 132 1.36 4.93 -12.60
CA PRO A 132 1.29 6.38 -12.78
C PRO A 132 2.18 7.13 -11.77
N PRO A 133 2.69 8.31 -12.10
CA PRO A 133 3.46 9.12 -11.15
C PRO A 133 2.60 9.51 -9.93
N PRO A 134 3.20 9.65 -8.74
CA PRO A 134 2.47 10.12 -7.56
C PRO A 134 1.87 11.52 -7.80
N PRO A 135 0.86 11.92 -7.01
CA PRO A 135 0.30 13.25 -7.10
C PRO A 135 1.39 14.30 -6.86
N ALA A 136 1.24 15.47 -7.49
CA ALA A 136 2.13 16.59 -7.22
C ALA A 136 2.04 16.95 -5.73
N PRO A 137 3.16 17.31 -5.07
CA PRO A 137 3.12 17.78 -3.69
C PRO A 137 2.14 18.94 -3.57
N GLU A 138 1.26 18.92 -2.56
CA GLU A 138 0.48 20.10 -2.20
C GLU A 138 1.45 21.23 -1.81
N GLU A 139 1.32 22.40 -2.47
CA GLU A 139 2.12 23.62 -2.21
C GLU A 139 1.88 24.23 -0.83
#